data_AF-A0A535BX32-F1
#
_entry.id   AF-A0A535BX32-F1
#
_cell.length_a   1.000
_cell.length_b   1.000
_cell.length_c   1.000
_cell.angle_alpha   90.00
_cell.angle_beta   90.00
_cell.angle_gamma   90.00
#
_symmetry.space_group_name_H-M   'P 1'
#
loop_
_entity.id
_entity.type
_entity.pdbx_description
1 polymer ?
#
loop_
_entity_poly.entity_id
_entity_poly.type
_entity_poly.pdbx_seq_one_letter_code
_entity_poly.pdbx_strand_id
1 'polypeptide(L)'
;MKSAARTVFNSERRLGAGRIVRSGSQAGYREVAELAGEPHAVRTDLIGSTPAGDLAPDGETIACIVHITDLHVTDAQSPARFEFVNRFARDPRFRELLTMHRPQEMLNTRAISAMVRAINNVGTAPLTTTAVQLVAMTGDSIDNTQHNELTNFLALFDGGIVRPDSGAPGYDGVQTTNWRGDIYWKPDGDETGDLFQSALGFPRHPGLLEEATRQFESDGLSLPWLGCYGNHEEVCQGVGIVTPALADAMTRSRKPIDVPSGLDPDTAVEMFIDHPEHFMTGASVEVAPDPERRPISRSEFVDAHLKGGGHGFTRGSLDESIAYYVHDMGLVRFITLDTVCDAGGADGSISVAQLSWLERRLEEVHASFRSRDGSPVQTGNPNRHVVVLSHHGHDSLSNPRGERRADELLELLLRFPNVVLWLNGHTHANRITPRADARRTHGFWEVTTGSIVDWPCQARLVEIFPTRGGQLAIGSTMLDHDGAGLAGLHRELAGNVPFNGFDSNRSGRPVDRNTILLLPHPF
;
A
#
# COMPACT_ATOMS: atom_id res chain seq x y z
N MET A 1 -18.89 20.88 10.94
CA MET A 1 -17.77 21.76 11.36
C MET A 1 -16.50 20.99 11.03
N LYS A 2 -15.67 21.46 10.09
CA LYS A 2 -14.38 20.82 9.79
C LYS A 2 -13.56 20.83 11.08
N SER A 3 -13.23 19.65 11.60
CA SER A 3 -12.22 19.54 12.65
C SER A 3 -10.96 20.22 12.13
N ALA A 4 -10.31 21.06 12.94
CA ALA A 4 -8.99 21.57 12.64
C ALA A 4 -7.96 20.44 12.82
N ALA A 5 -8.08 19.38 12.02
CA ALA A 5 -7.06 18.35 11.92
C ALA A 5 -5.90 18.97 11.15
N ARG A 6 -4.87 19.34 11.90
CA ARG A 6 -3.61 19.88 11.41
C ARG A 6 -2.99 18.80 10.53
N THR A 7 -2.99 18.96 9.21
CA THR A 7 -2.26 18.04 8.35
C THR A 7 -0.78 18.19 8.67
N VAL A 8 -0.20 17.16 9.27
CA VAL A 8 1.19 17.19 9.73
C VAL A 8 2.06 16.67 8.59
N PHE A 9 2.51 17.58 7.74
CA PHE A 9 3.63 17.25 6.87
C PHE A 9 4.86 17.00 7.74
N ASN A 10 5.57 15.92 7.47
CA ASN A 10 6.81 15.62 8.19
C ASN A 10 7.91 16.67 7.97
N SER A 11 7.76 17.58 6.99
CA SER A 11 8.65 18.72 6.78
C SER A 11 8.60 19.73 7.93
N GLU A 12 7.46 19.86 8.60
CA GLU A 12 7.31 20.73 9.78
C GLU A 12 7.63 19.95 11.06
N ARG A 13 7.13 18.72 11.15
CA ARG A 13 7.24 17.86 12.33
C ARG A 13 7.04 16.42 11.93
N ARG A 14 7.99 15.56 12.30
CA ARG A 14 7.89 14.11 12.03
C ARG A 14 7.54 13.34 13.29
N LEU A 15 6.97 12.16 13.12
CA LEU A 15 6.75 11.20 14.19
C LEU A 15 7.86 10.14 14.22
N GLY A 16 8.20 9.66 15.40
CA GLY A 16 9.20 8.62 15.58
C GLY A 16 9.19 8.01 16.97
N ALA A 17 10.19 7.18 17.26
CA ALA A 17 10.32 6.50 18.54
C ALA A 17 10.53 7.51 19.68
N GLY A 18 9.65 7.49 20.67
CA GLY A 18 9.75 8.25 21.90
C GLY A 18 10.45 7.50 23.02
N ARG A 19 10.17 7.90 24.26
CA ARG A 19 10.70 7.23 25.45
C ARG A 19 10.08 5.84 25.61
N ILE A 20 10.80 4.95 26.27
CA ILE A 20 10.23 3.70 26.75
C ILE A 20 9.23 4.01 27.86
N VAL A 21 7.98 3.58 27.69
CA VAL A 21 6.88 3.78 28.65
C VAL A 21 6.50 2.52 29.41
N ARG A 22 6.83 1.35 28.88
CA ARG A 22 6.69 0.05 29.54
C ARG A 22 7.86 -0.85 29.19
N SER A 23 8.21 -1.77 30.08
CA SER A 23 9.32 -2.70 29.88
C SER A 23 8.81 -4.13 29.92
N GLY A 24 9.09 -4.89 28.87
CA GLY A 24 8.99 -6.34 28.87
C GLY A 24 10.34 -7.00 29.14
N SER A 25 10.35 -8.32 29.24
CA SER A 25 11.57 -9.09 29.52
C SER A 25 12.60 -9.09 28.39
N GLN A 26 12.21 -8.70 27.16
CA GLN A 26 13.07 -8.70 25.98
C GLN A 26 13.25 -7.29 25.38
N ALA A 27 12.21 -6.47 25.39
CA ALA A 27 12.23 -5.12 24.82
C ALA A 27 11.36 -4.13 25.61
N GLY A 28 11.59 -2.84 25.41
CA GLY A 28 10.73 -1.78 25.93
C GLY A 28 9.73 -1.29 24.89
N TYR A 29 8.49 -1.09 25.30
CA TYR A 29 7.47 -0.44 24.49
C TYR A 29 7.67 1.07 24.55
N ARG A 30 7.77 1.71 23.38
CA ARG A 30 8.04 3.13 23.20
C ARG A 30 6.77 3.85 22.78
N GLU A 31 6.52 5.02 23.37
CA GLU A 31 5.48 5.91 22.84
C GLU A 31 5.89 6.48 21.48
N VAL A 32 4.93 7.00 20.71
CA VAL A 32 5.24 7.86 19.55
C VAL A 32 5.58 9.27 20.04
N ALA A 33 6.72 9.81 19.62
CA ALA A 33 7.13 11.17 19.92
C ALA A 33 7.12 12.06 18.68
N GLU A 34 6.83 13.34 18.89
CA GLU A 34 7.06 14.40 17.92
C GLU A 34 8.55 14.77 17.88
N LEU A 35 9.13 14.74 16.69
CA LEU A 35 10.52 15.08 16.43
C LEU A 35 10.59 16.26 15.45
N ALA A 36 11.78 16.87 15.33
CA ALA A 36 12.02 17.95 14.37
C ALA A 36 11.68 17.49 12.95
N GLY A 37 11.05 18.39 12.18
CA GLY A 37 10.70 18.15 10.79
C GLY A 37 11.90 17.86 9.90
N GLU A 38 11.63 17.22 8.77
CA GLU A 38 12.64 16.76 7.79
C GLU A 38 12.64 17.70 6.58
N PRO A 39 13.72 18.45 6.32
CA PRO A 39 13.80 19.29 5.13
C PRO A 39 13.83 18.43 3.87
N HIS A 40 13.42 19.02 2.73
CA HIS A 40 13.53 18.36 1.44
C HIS A 40 14.99 18.21 1.01
N ALA A 41 15.43 16.97 0.77
CA ALA A 41 16.71 16.68 0.15
C ALA A 41 16.60 16.81 -1.39
N VAL A 42 17.51 17.56 -1.99
CA VAL A 42 17.55 17.70 -3.46
C VAL A 42 18.30 16.52 -4.06
N ARG A 43 17.70 15.86 -5.05
CA ARG A 43 18.31 14.76 -5.79
C ARG A 43 18.54 15.12 -7.25
N THR A 44 19.79 15.01 -7.67
CA THR A 44 20.28 15.43 -8.99
C THR A 44 20.68 14.25 -9.87
N ASP A 45 20.35 13.02 -9.47
CA ASP A 45 20.82 11.78 -10.09
C ASP A 45 20.51 11.68 -11.60
N LEU A 46 19.45 12.34 -12.06
CA LEU A 46 18.94 12.27 -13.43
C LEU A 46 19.20 13.53 -14.28
N ILE A 47 19.85 14.57 -13.73
CA ILE A 47 20.21 15.79 -14.50
C ILE A 47 21.66 15.79 -15.02
N GLY A 48 22.37 14.66 -14.88
CA GLY A 48 23.72 14.49 -15.40
C GLY A 48 24.74 15.44 -14.76
N SER A 49 25.55 16.10 -15.58
CA SER A 49 26.51 17.13 -15.16
C SER A 49 25.92 18.53 -15.04
N THR A 50 24.63 18.71 -15.38
CA THR A 50 23.95 19.99 -15.26
C THR A 50 23.83 20.36 -13.78
N PRO A 51 24.33 21.53 -13.35
CA PRO A 51 24.13 22.00 -11.99
C PRO A 51 22.63 22.17 -11.70
N ALA A 52 22.21 21.86 -10.47
CA ALA A 52 20.88 22.24 -10.03
C ALA A 52 20.73 23.77 -10.12
N GLY A 53 19.68 24.24 -10.79
CA GLY A 53 19.39 25.66 -10.92
C GLY A 53 18.61 26.19 -9.73
N ASP A 54 17.94 27.34 -9.91
CA ASP A 54 16.97 27.83 -8.94
C ASP A 54 15.78 26.86 -8.86
N LEU A 55 15.54 26.29 -7.68
CA LEU A 55 14.52 25.29 -7.43
C LEU A 55 13.12 25.89 -7.20
N ALA A 56 13.01 27.21 -7.12
CA ALA A 56 11.73 27.87 -6.98
C ALA A 56 10.81 27.49 -8.16
N PRO A 57 9.50 27.23 -7.92
CA PRO A 57 8.55 26.98 -8.98
C PRO A 57 8.50 28.12 -10.00
N ASP A 58 8.43 27.76 -11.28
CA ASP A 58 8.32 28.69 -12.41
C ASP A 58 6.97 28.57 -13.12
N GLY A 59 5.98 29.31 -12.65
CA GLY A 59 4.62 29.27 -13.20
C GLY A 59 3.72 28.26 -12.50
N GLU A 60 2.80 27.65 -13.24
CA GLU A 60 1.77 26.76 -12.70
C GLU A 60 2.31 25.35 -12.41
N THR A 61 1.90 24.79 -11.28
CA THR A 61 2.14 23.38 -10.94
C THR A 61 1.44 22.47 -11.94
N ILE A 62 2.18 21.51 -12.47
CA ILE A 62 1.69 20.54 -13.47
C ILE A 62 0.71 19.57 -12.83
N ALA A 63 1.04 19.05 -11.64
CA ALA A 63 0.14 18.20 -10.86
C ALA A 63 0.48 18.21 -9.36
N CYS A 64 -0.55 18.09 -8.53
CA CYS A 64 -0.43 17.86 -7.09
C CYS A 64 -1.29 16.66 -6.66
N ILE A 65 -0.65 15.57 -6.26
CA ILE A 65 -1.27 14.26 -6.06
C ILE A 65 -0.94 13.75 -4.65
N VAL A 66 -1.88 13.11 -3.96
CA VAL A 66 -1.54 12.24 -2.81
C VAL A 66 -1.42 10.81 -3.30
N HIS A 67 -0.32 10.15 -2.96
CA HIS A 67 -0.12 8.73 -3.21
C HIS A 67 -0.25 7.94 -1.90
N ILE A 68 -1.11 6.94 -1.91
CA ILE A 68 -1.41 6.03 -0.81
C ILE A 68 -1.48 4.60 -1.34
N THR A 69 -1.11 3.62 -0.53
CA THR A 69 -1.01 2.22 -0.95
C THR A 69 -1.06 1.32 0.28
N ASP A 70 -1.27 0.02 0.07
CA ASP A 70 -1.08 -1.01 1.10
C ASP A 70 -1.86 -0.62 2.37
N LEU A 71 -3.18 -0.49 2.19
CA LEU A 71 -4.11 -0.20 3.27
C LEU A 71 -4.36 -1.45 4.10
N HIS A 72 -4.50 -2.61 3.44
CA HIS A 72 -4.89 -3.89 4.05
C HIS A 72 -6.17 -3.77 4.88
N VAL A 73 -7.27 -3.27 4.31
CA VAL A 73 -8.57 -3.36 5.01
C VAL A 73 -8.84 -4.84 5.30
N THR A 74 -8.75 -5.22 6.57
CA THR A 74 -8.63 -6.63 7.00
C THR A 74 -9.87 -7.05 7.77
N ASP A 75 -10.43 -8.21 7.44
CA ASP A 75 -11.33 -8.95 8.33
C ASP A 75 -10.51 -9.82 9.30
N ALA A 76 -10.09 -9.25 10.43
CA ALA A 76 -9.26 -9.94 11.43
C ALA A 76 -9.97 -11.15 12.09
N GLN A 77 -11.29 -11.29 11.90
CA GLN A 77 -12.11 -12.38 12.44
C GLN A 77 -12.28 -13.52 11.41
N SER A 78 -11.81 -13.33 10.17
CA SER A 78 -11.90 -14.33 9.10
C SER A 78 -11.21 -15.65 9.49
N PRO A 79 -11.78 -16.82 9.12
CA PRO A 79 -11.15 -18.10 9.37
C PRO A 79 -9.90 -18.29 8.52
N ALA A 80 -9.77 -17.60 7.38
CA ALA A 80 -8.62 -17.69 6.48
C ALA A 80 -7.54 -16.63 6.76
N ARG A 81 -7.33 -16.29 8.03
CA ARG A 81 -6.27 -15.36 8.47
C ARG A 81 -4.93 -16.04 8.70
N PHE A 82 -4.92 -17.35 8.97
CA PHE A 82 -3.70 -18.15 9.14
C PHE A 82 -2.69 -17.58 10.16
N GLU A 83 -3.16 -16.89 11.19
CA GLU A 83 -2.31 -16.12 12.12
C GLU A 83 -1.28 -17.00 12.84
N PHE A 84 -1.59 -18.30 12.99
CA PHE A 84 -0.71 -19.28 13.62
C PHE A 84 0.64 -19.44 12.91
N VAL A 85 0.75 -19.06 11.63
CA VAL A 85 2.02 -19.06 10.88
C VAL A 85 3.05 -18.13 11.53
N ASN A 86 2.63 -17.08 12.25
CA ASN A 86 3.53 -16.19 12.99
C ASN A 86 4.35 -16.91 14.06
N ARG A 87 3.98 -18.13 14.49
CA ARG A 87 4.80 -18.97 15.39
C ARG A 87 6.16 -19.30 14.77
N PHE A 88 6.26 -19.32 13.44
CA PHE A 88 7.48 -19.63 12.70
C PHE A 88 8.30 -18.40 12.32
N ALA A 89 8.09 -17.24 12.97
CA ALA A 89 8.78 -15.98 12.65
C ALA A 89 10.32 -16.04 12.71
N ARG A 90 10.89 -17.05 13.38
CA ARG A 90 12.34 -17.27 13.44
C ARG A 90 12.86 -18.27 12.40
N ASP A 91 11.97 -18.94 11.68
CA ASP A 91 12.32 -19.90 10.63
C ASP A 91 12.34 -19.17 9.28
N PRO A 92 13.50 -19.02 8.63
CA PRO A 92 13.61 -18.28 7.37
C PRO A 92 12.79 -18.91 6.23
N ARG A 93 12.40 -20.18 6.35
CA ARG A 93 11.59 -20.89 5.35
C ARG A 93 10.16 -20.37 5.27
N PHE A 94 9.65 -19.78 6.35
CA PHE A 94 8.29 -19.20 6.39
C PHE A 94 8.26 -17.71 6.07
N ARG A 95 9.39 -17.09 5.73
CA ARG A 95 9.52 -15.63 5.59
C ARG A 95 8.52 -15.02 4.60
N GLU A 96 8.20 -15.72 3.52
CA GLU A 96 7.24 -15.24 2.49
C GLU A 96 5.78 -15.34 2.93
N LEU A 97 5.50 -16.13 3.97
CA LEU A 97 4.19 -16.21 4.61
C LEU A 97 4.08 -15.29 5.83
N LEU A 98 4.97 -14.31 5.99
CA LEU A 98 4.96 -13.42 7.15
C LEU A 98 4.86 -11.96 6.71
N THR A 99 4.06 -11.12 7.37
CA THR A 99 3.32 -11.37 8.63
C THR A 99 1.82 -11.58 8.40
N MET A 100 1.24 -12.63 9.00
CA MET A 100 -0.19 -12.99 8.88
C MET A 100 -1.06 -12.33 9.97
N HIS A 101 -0.45 -11.84 11.04
CA HIS A 101 -1.13 -11.10 12.10
C HIS A 101 -0.30 -9.90 12.56
N ARG A 102 -0.98 -8.79 12.86
CA ARG A 102 -0.38 -7.59 13.45
C ARG A 102 -1.17 -7.19 14.69
N PRO A 103 -0.52 -6.78 15.79
CA PRO A 103 -1.24 -6.39 17.02
C PRO A 103 -2.21 -5.22 16.79
N GLN A 104 -1.95 -4.36 15.80
CA GLN A 104 -2.78 -3.21 15.47
C GLN A 104 -3.90 -3.47 14.45
N GLU A 105 -4.05 -4.68 13.88
CA GLU A 105 -4.92 -4.90 12.71
C GLU A 105 -6.40 -4.53 12.94
N MET A 106 -6.94 -4.77 14.14
CA MET A 106 -8.30 -4.35 14.50
C MET A 106 -8.52 -2.84 14.46
N LEU A 107 -7.45 -2.04 14.53
CA LEU A 107 -7.50 -0.58 14.52
C LEU A 107 -7.29 0.00 13.11
N ASN A 108 -7.05 -0.84 12.10
CA ASN A 108 -6.60 -0.40 10.78
C ASN A 108 -7.64 0.50 10.08
N THR A 109 -8.92 0.14 10.10
CA THR A 109 -10.01 0.96 9.53
C THR A 109 -10.07 2.37 10.15
N ARG A 110 -9.69 2.51 11.44
CA ARG A 110 -9.62 3.80 12.13
C ARG A 110 -8.44 4.63 11.66
N ALA A 111 -7.29 4.00 11.45
CA ALA A 111 -6.10 4.65 10.89
C ALA A 111 -6.34 5.11 9.44
N ILE A 112 -6.98 4.29 8.61
CA ILE A 112 -7.34 4.66 7.24
C ILE A 112 -8.32 5.83 7.23
N SER A 113 -9.38 5.80 8.05
CA SER A 113 -10.32 6.91 8.18
C SER A 113 -9.63 8.21 8.64
N ALA A 114 -8.66 8.11 9.55
CA ALA A 114 -7.84 9.25 9.96
C ALA A 114 -6.95 9.79 8.82
N MET A 115 -6.42 8.91 7.98
CA MET A 115 -5.67 9.32 6.78
C MET A 115 -6.58 10.02 5.77
N VAL A 116 -7.78 9.50 5.52
CA VAL A 116 -8.79 10.15 4.66
C VAL A 116 -9.11 11.56 5.16
N ARG A 117 -9.35 11.74 6.46
CA ARG A 117 -9.53 13.08 7.06
C ARG A 117 -8.30 13.96 6.90
N ALA A 118 -7.10 13.42 7.09
CA ALA A 118 -5.86 14.19 6.94
C ALA A 118 -5.69 14.68 5.48
N ILE A 119 -5.95 13.81 4.51
CA ILE A 119 -5.92 14.13 3.07
C ILE A 119 -6.92 15.24 2.74
N ASN A 120 -8.16 15.12 3.20
CA ASN A 120 -9.21 16.14 2.99
C ASN A 120 -8.85 17.51 3.58
N ASN A 121 -7.90 17.56 4.52
CA ASN A 121 -7.47 18.77 5.22
C ASN A 121 -6.09 19.29 4.81
N VAL A 122 -5.39 18.64 3.87
CA VAL A 122 -4.05 19.04 3.39
C VAL A 122 -3.97 20.52 3.00
N GLY A 123 -5.07 21.10 2.51
CA GLY A 123 -5.14 22.50 2.12
C GLY A 123 -4.32 22.77 0.86
N THR A 124 -3.02 23.01 1.03
CA THR A 124 -2.07 23.29 -0.06
C THR A 124 -0.75 22.57 0.16
N ALA A 125 -0.11 22.20 -0.93
CA ALA A 125 1.19 21.56 -0.95
C ALA A 125 2.34 22.48 -0.50
N PRO A 126 3.38 21.95 0.17
CA PRO A 126 4.40 22.78 0.83
C PRO A 126 5.40 23.42 -0.15
N LEU A 127 5.63 22.86 -1.35
CA LEU A 127 6.61 23.43 -2.29
C LEU A 127 5.98 24.42 -3.27
N THR A 128 4.78 24.11 -3.74
CA THR A 128 4.12 24.85 -4.81
C THR A 128 2.88 25.63 -4.35
N THR A 129 2.44 25.46 -3.10
CA THR A 129 1.20 26.04 -2.56
C THR A 129 -0.07 25.64 -3.32
N THR A 130 0.00 24.58 -4.13
CA THR A 130 -1.12 24.12 -4.95
C THR A 130 -2.03 23.19 -4.15
N ALA A 131 -3.34 23.29 -4.33
CA ALA A 131 -4.28 22.36 -3.71
C ALA A 131 -4.13 20.95 -4.32
N VAL A 132 -4.37 19.92 -3.51
CA VAL A 132 -4.36 18.53 -4.01
C VAL A 132 -5.46 18.36 -5.05
N GLN A 133 -5.14 17.73 -6.17
CA GLN A 133 -6.05 17.55 -7.30
C GLN A 133 -6.59 16.13 -7.40
N LEU A 134 -5.81 15.14 -6.94
CA LEU A 134 -6.09 13.71 -7.12
C LEU A 134 -5.44 12.87 -6.00
N VAL A 135 -6.07 11.76 -5.65
CA VAL A 135 -5.45 10.69 -4.85
C VAL A 135 -5.17 9.47 -5.73
N ALA A 136 -3.97 8.93 -5.72
CA ALA A 136 -3.62 7.67 -6.36
C ALA A 136 -3.50 6.57 -5.30
N MET A 137 -4.34 5.54 -5.40
CA MET A 137 -4.33 4.35 -4.57
C MET A 137 -3.72 3.19 -5.37
N THR A 138 -2.51 2.73 -5.01
CA THR A 138 -1.75 1.76 -5.83
C THR A 138 -1.87 0.30 -5.39
N GLY A 139 -3.05 -0.15 -4.97
CA GLY A 139 -3.32 -1.57 -4.69
C GLY A 139 -3.09 -1.97 -3.23
N ASP A 140 -3.52 -3.20 -2.91
CA ASP A 140 -3.62 -3.73 -1.55
C ASP A 140 -4.53 -2.87 -0.67
N SER A 141 -5.71 -2.59 -1.21
CA SER A 141 -6.81 -1.90 -0.54
C SER A 141 -7.46 -2.79 0.50
N ILE A 142 -7.54 -4.08 0.21
CA ILE A 142 -8.04 -5.15 1.09
C ILE A 142 -6.90 -6.11 1.43
N ASP A 143 -7.14 -7.14 2.26
CA ASP A 143 -6.06 -8.02 2.73
C ASP A 143 -6.21 -9.48 2.30
N ASN A 144 -7.43 -9.99 2.14
CA ASN A 144 -7.64 -11.42 1.99
C ASN A 144 -8.63 -11.75 0.86
N THR A 145 -8.73 -10.86 -0.13
CA THR A 145 -9.60 -11.00 -1.30
C THR A 145 -11.09 -11.10 -0.92
N GLN A 146 -11.53 -10.55 0.22
CA GLN A 146 -12.91 -10.77 0.72
C GLN A 146 -13.88 -9.63 0.38
N HIS A 147 -15.14 -9.97 0.15
CA HIS A 147 -16.18 -9.00 -0.22
C HIS A 147 -16.52 -8.00 0.90
N ASN A 148 -16.53 -8.44 2.16
CA ASN A 148 -16.70 -7.58 3.32
C ASN A 148 -15.55 -6.56 3.47
N GLU A 149 -14.32 -6.95 3.18
CA GLU A 149 -13.16 -6.06 3.14
C GLU A 149 -13.33 -5.00 2.05
N LEU A 150 -13.71 -5.40 0.82
CA LEU A 150 -13.96 -4.48 -0.28
C LEU A 150 -15.07 -3.47 0.05
N THR A 151 -16.14 -3.95 0.70
CA THR A 151 -17.24 -3.09 1.16
C THR A 151 -16.75 -2.04 2.15
N ASN A 152 -15.91 -2.43 3.11
CA ASN A 152 -15.33 -1.50 4.09
C ASN A 152 -14.34 -0.52 3.45
N PHE A 153 -13.51 -0.97 2.51
CA PHE A 153 -12.61 -0.10 1.75
C PHE A 153 -13.37 1.00 1.02
N LEU A 154 -14.40 0.63 0.25
CA LEU A 154 -15.22 1.61 -0.47
C LEU A 154 -15.97 2.54 0.48
N ALA A 155 -16.50 2.04 1.60
CA ALA A 155 -17.09 2.92 2.61
C ALA A 155 -16.07 3.90 3.22
N LEU A 156 -14.80 3.50 3.37
CA LEU A 156 -13.74 4.38 3.85
C LEU A 156 -13.42 5.49 2.83
N PHE A 157 -13.33 5.15 1.54
CA PHE A 157 -12.85 6.03 0.47
C PHE A 157 -13.96 6.85 -0.20
N ASP A 158 -15.15 6.29 -0.39
CA ASP A 158 -16.30 6.99 -0.99
C ASP A 158 -17.25 7.59 0.07
N GLY A 159 -17.04 7.20 1.33
CA GLY A 159 -17.87 7.60 2.46
C GLY A 159 -18.99 6.61 2.74
N GLY A 160 -19.49 6.62 3.98
CA GLY A 160 -20.55 5.73 4.43
C GLY A 160 -20.18 4.93 5.67
N ILE A 161 -20.95 3.88 5.94
CA ILE A 161 -20.82 3.09 7.18
C ILE A 161 -19.79 1.98 7.01
N VAL A 162 -18.71 2.10 7.78
CA VAL A 162 -17.66 1.09 7.94
C VAL A 162 -18.06 0.15 9.07
N ARG A 163 -17.94 -1.16 8.85
CA ARG A 163 -18.28 -2.24 9.80
C ARG A 163 -17.05 -3.13 10.03
N PRO A 164 -16.21 -2.81 11.02
CA PRO A 164 -15.02 -3.61 11.31
C PRO A 164 -15.34 -5.03 11.84
N ASP A 165 -16.53 -5.21 12.44
CA ASP A 165 -17.01 -6.51 12.93
C ASP A 165 -17.50 -7.42 11.79
N SER A 166 -17.29 -8.74 11.92
CA SER A 166 -17.74 -9.75 10.96
C SER A 166 -18.21 -11.05 11.63
N GLY A 167 -19.11 -11.80 11.00
CA GLY A 167 -19.72 -12.97 11.63
C GLY A 167 -20.75 -12.61 12.71
N ALA A 168 -20.56 -13.11 13.94
CA ALA A 168 -21.46 -12.81 15.05
C ALA A 168 -21.05 -11.50 15.73
N PRO A 169 -21.98 -10.76 16.36
CA PRO A 169 -21.65 -9.50 17.02
C PRO A 169 -20.56 -9.64 18.10
N GLY A 170 -19.53 -8.81 18.01
CA GLY A 170 -18.39 -8.77 18.92
C GLY A 170 -17.15 -9.47 18.37
N TYR A 171 -15.98 -9.08 18.89
CA TYR A 171 -14.71 -9.60 18.38
C TYR A 171 -14.55 -11.11 18.64
N ASP A 172 -14.37 -11.88 17.57
CA ASP A 172 -14.12 -13.32 17.58
C ASP A 172 -12.79 -13.64 16.86
N GLY A 173 -11.68 -13.60 17.60
CA GLY A 173 -10.36 -13.80 17.02
C GLY A 173 -9.23 -14.02 18.04
N VAL A 174 -8.01 -14.07 17.51
CA VAL A 174 -6.79 -14.47 18.24
C VAL A 174 -6.40 -13.55 19.39
N GLN A 175 -6.88 -12.31 19.39
CA GLN A 175 -6.61 -11.32 20.44
C GLN A 175 -7.55 -11.44 21.65
N THR A 176 -8.52 -12.36 21.64
CA THR A 176 -9.40 -12.61 22.79
C THR A 176 -8.65 -13.24 23.97
N THR A 177 -9.08 -12.93 25.20
CA THR A 177 -8.39 -13.40 26.41
C THR A 177 -8.44 -14.92 26.60
N ASN A 178 -9.48 -15.57 26.08
CA ASN A 178 -9.67 -17.02 26.14
C ASN A 178 -9.04 -17.76 24.95
N TRP A 179 -8.49 -17.06 23.96
CA TRP A 179 -7.80 -17.71 22.85
C TRP A 179 -6.58 -18.49 23.32
N ARG A 180 -6.34 -19.65 22.72
CA ARG A 180 -5.20 -20.52 23.07
C ARG A 180 -3.91 -20.00 22.43
N GLY A 181 -2.83 -20.02 23.18
CA GLY A 181 -1.51 -19.53 22.74
C GLY A 181 -1.23 -18.10 23.21
N ASP A 182 0.05 -17.76 23.22
CA ASP A 182 0.63 -16.54 23.81
C ASP A 182 1.34 -15.65 22.77
N ILE A 183 1.33 -16.04 21.49
CA ILE A 183 2.03 -15.33 20.41
C ILE A 183 1.24 -14.14 19.83
N TYR A 184 0.10 -13.77 20.41
CA TYR A 184 -0.76 -12.68 19.95
C TYR A 184 -0.95 -11.66 21.07
N TRP A 185 -0.96 -10.38 20.75
CA TRP A 185 -1.26 -9.35 21.74
C TRP A 185 -2.75 -9.40 22.13
N LYS A 186 -3.02 -9.60 23.42
CA LYS A 186 -4.37 -9.68 23.99
C LYS A 186 -4.65 -8.44 24.86
N PRO A 187 -5.10 -7.32 24.27
CA PRO A 187 -5.23 -6.04 24.97
C PRO A 187 -6.09 -6.09 26.24
N ASP A 188 -7.13 -6.93 26.24
CA ASP A 188 -8.06 -7.07 27.37
C ASP A 188 -7.55 -8.04 28.46
N GLY A 189 -6.46 -8.75 28.19
CA GLY A 189 -5.91 -9.81 29.04
C GLY A 189 -5.01 -9.31 30.18
N ASP A 190 -4.45 -10.26 30.92
CA ASP A 190 -3.41 -10.02 31.94
C ASP A 190 -2.03 -9.83 31.29
N GLU A 191 -1.14 -9.07 31.93
CA GLU A 191 0.21 -8.75 31.39
C GLU A 191 1.10 -9.99 31.21
N THR A 192 0.80 -11.09 31.89
CA THR A 192 1.49 -12.38 31.76
C THR A 192 0.83 -13.33 30.76
N GLY A 193 -0.33 -12.95 30.20
CA GLY A 193 -1.15 -13.82 29.35
C GLY A 193 -0.68 -13.96 27.90
N ASP A 194 0.25 -13.10 27.47
CA ASP A 194 0.85 -13.16 26.14
C ASP A 194 2.28 -12.59 26.09
N LEU A 195 3.01 -12.90 25.02
CA LEU A 195 4.39 -12.51 24.79
C LEU A 195 4.53 -11.03 24.40
N PHE A 196 3.53 -10.43 23.76
CA PHE A 196 3.59 -9.00 23.43
C PHE A 196 3.62 -8.16 24.70
N GLN A 197 2.80 -8.49 25.70
CA GLN A 197 2.79 -7.78 26.97
C GLN A 197 3.99 -8.14 27.84
N SER A 198 4.21 -9.44 28.09
CA SER A 198 5.25 -9.89 29.03
C SER A 198 6.68 -9.70 28.52
N ALA A 199 6.92 -9.93 27.22
CA ALA A 199 8.26 -9.86 26.64
C ALA A 199 8.55 -8.52 25.95
N LEU A 200 7.54 -7.89 25.33
CA LEU A 200 7.71 -6.66 24.54
C LEU A 200 7.13 -5.40 25.19
N GLY A 201 6.44 -5.53 26.33
CA GLY A 201 5.89 -4.39 27.07
C GLY A 201 4.66 -3.76 26.43
N PHE A 202 3.97 -4.43 25.49
CA PHE A 202 2.72 -3.92 24.92
C PHE A 202 1.68 -3.66 26.02
N PRO A 203 0.90 -2.56 25.93
CA PRO A 203 0.00 -2.17 27.01
C PRO A 203 -1.21 -3.08 27.12
N ARG A 204 -1.79 -3.13 28.32
CA ARG A 204 -3.19 -3.52 28.51
C ARG A 204 -4.08 -2.38 28.06
N HIS A 205 -5.20 -2.71 27.43
CA HIS A 205 -6.24 -1.77 27.07
C HIS A 205 -7.62 -2.42 27.17
N PRO A 206 -8.14 -2.68 28.39
CA PRO A 206 -9.44 -3.31 28.57
C PRO A 206 -10.57 -2.59 27.83
N GLY A 207 -11.36 -3.32 27.05
CA GLY A 207 -12.45 -2.81 26.23
C GLY A 207 -12.03 -2.40 24.81
N LEU A 208 -10.74 -2.54 24.44
CA LEU A 208 -10.24 -2.10 23.14
C LEU A 208 -10.92 -2.83 21.99
N LEU A 209 -11.07 -4.15 22.10
CA LEU A 209 -11.63 -4.97 21.03
C LEU A 209 -13.12 -4.65 20.81
N GLU A 210 -13.86 -4.39 21.89
CA GLU A 210 -15.25 -3.93 21.82
C GLU A 210 -15.35 -2.54 21.16
N GLU A 211 -14.42 -1.63 21.45
CA GLU A 211 -14.39 -0.31 20.81
C GLU A 211 -14.01 -0.40 19.32
N ALA A 212 -13.04 -1.26 19.00
CA ALA A 212 -12.51 -1.44 17.65
C ALA A 212 -13.54 -2.03 16.68
N THR A 213 -14.39 -2.95 17.13
CA THR A 213 -15.44 -3.57 16.29
C THR A 213 -16.64 -2.66 16.02
N ARG A 214 -16.81 -1.55 16.78
CA ARG A 214 -17.96 -0.65 16.58
C ARG A 214 -17.96 -0.05 15.18
N GLN A 215 -19.09 -0.17 14.50
CA GLN A 215 -19.32 0.52 13.23
C GLN A 215 -19.18 2.04 13.38
N PHE A 216 -18.80 2.71 12.30
CA PHE A 216 -18.66 4.16 12.27
C PHE A 216 -18.86 4.71 10.86
N GLU A 217 -19.07 6.02 10.76
CA GLU A 217 -19.20 6.71 9.48
C GLU A 217 -17.84 7.27 9.04
N SER A 218 -17.44 7.00 7.79
CA SER A 218 -16.31 7.66 7.14
C SER A 218 -16.80 8.84 6.31
N ASP A 219 -16.03 9.93 6.33
CA ASP A 219 -16.31 11.12 5.51
C ASP A 219 -16.12 10.87 4.01
N GLY A 220 -15.37 9.82 3.64
CA GLY A 220 -14.89 9.62 2.27
C GLY A 220 -13.84 10.65 1.86
N LEU A 221 -13.15 10.39 0.75
CA LEU A 221 -12.27 11.36 0.11
C LEU A 221 -13.12 12.43 -0.58
N SER A 222 -12.81 13.69 -0.28
CA SER A 222 -13.41 14.85 -0.94
C SER A 222 -12.78 15.17 -2.30
N LEU A 223 -11.78 14.39 -2.69
CA LEU A 223 -11.00 14.50 -3.91
C LEU A 223 -11.29 13.29 -4.81
N PRO A 224 -11.20 13.44 -6.14
CA PRO A 224 -11.21 12.28 -7.02
C PRO A 224 -10.02 11.37 -6.69
N TRP A 225 -10.22 10.06 -6.85
CA TRP A 225 -9.18 9.08 -6.61
C TRP A 225 -9.13 8.02 -7.70
N LEU A 226 -7.94 7.49 -7.95
CA LEU A 226 -7.64 6.41 -8.89
C LEU A 226 -7.32 5.13 -8.12
N GLY A 227 -7.93 4.01 -8.51
CA GLY A 227 -7.68 2.69 -7.93
C GLY A 227 -6.72 1.85 -8.76
N CYS A 228 -6.00 0.94 -8.12
CA CYS A 228 -5.12 -0.05 -8.74
C CYS A 228 -5.40 -1.41 -8.10
N TYR A 229 -5.18 -2.48 -8.85
CA TYR A 229 -5.33 -3.86 -8.38
C TYR A 229 -3.98 -4.35 -7.85
N GLY A 230 -3.96 -4.83 -6.60
CA GLY A 230 -2.81 -5.43 -5.91
C GLY A 230 -3.00 -6.93 -5.68
N ASN A 231 -1.95 -7.60 -5.20
CA ASN A 231 -1.99 -9.05 -4.99
C ASN A 231 -2.99 -9.42 -3.89
N HIS A 232 -3.23 -8.58 -2.88
CA HIS A 232 -4.23 -8.88 -1.85
C HIS A 232 -5.68 -8.79 -2.36
N GLU A 233 -5.92 -8.15 -3.51
CA GLU A 233 -7.22 -8.23 -4.21
C GLU A 233 -7.43 -9.55 -4.96
N GLU A 234 -6.38 -10.32 -5.27
CA GLU A 234 -6.45 -11.55 -6.08
C GLU A 234 -6.22 -12.84 -5.28
N VAL A 235 -5.26 -12.80 -4.35
CA VAL A 235 -4.77 -13.98 -3.62
C VAL A 235 -4.90 -13.79 -2.11
N CYS A 236 -5.25 -14.87 -1.41
CA CYS A 236 -5.43 -14.84 0.03
C CYS A 236 -4.10 -14.51 0.73
N GLN A 237 -4.16 -13.62 1.71
CA GLN A 237 -3.00 -13.07 2.42
C GLN A 237 -1.91 -12.51 1.49
N GLY A 238 -2.29 -12.11 0.26
CA GLY A 238 -1.34 -11.62 -0.73
C GLY A 238 -0.42 -12.69 -1.33
N VAL A 239 -0.69 -13.99 -1.10
CA VAL A 239 0.22 -15.08 -1.49
C VAL A 239 -0.49 -16.29 -2.08
N GLY A 240 -1.52 -16.83 -1.40
CA GLY A 240 -2.13 -18.12 -1.75
C GLY A 240 -3.29 -18.02 -2.71
N ILE A 241 -3.33 -18.84 -3.75
CA ILE A 241 -4.44 -18.82 -4.73
C ILE A 241 -5.77 -19.15 -4.05
N VAL A 242 -6.85 -18.50 -4.49
CA VAL A 242 -8.18 -18.78 -3.95
C VAL A 242 -8.79 -20.00 -4.64
N THR A 243 -8.56 -21.19 -4.09
CA THR A 243 -9.19 -22.43 -4.58
C THR A 243 -10.68 -22.47 -4.23
N PRO A 244 -11.51 -23.25 -4.96
CA PRO A 244 -12.93 -23.43 -4.59
C PRO A 244 -13.13 -23.95 -3.16
N ALA A 245 -12.20 -24.79 -2.67
CA ALA A 245 -12.22 -25.30 -1.31
C ALA A 245 -11.88 -24.21 -0.27
N LEU A 246 -10.90 -23.35 -0.55
CA LEU A 246 -10.59 -22.21 0.31
C LEU A 246 -11.75 -21.20 0.31
N ALA A 247 -12.30 -20.86 -0.85
CA ALA A 247 -13.44 -19.96 -1.00
C ALA A 247 -14.65 -20.41 -0.16
N ASP A 248 -14.94 -21.71 -0.18
CA ASP A 248 -15.97 -22.31 0.65
C ASP A 248 -15.62 -22.21 2.15
N ALA A 249 -14.38 -22.53 2.52
CA ALA A 249 -13.92 -22.48 3.91
C ALA A 249 -13.94 -21.06 4.51
N MET A 250 -13.64 -20.02 3.72
CA MET A 250 -13.63 -18.61 4.15
C MET A 250 -14.97 -18.14 4.74
N THR A 251 -16.09 -18.69 4.25
CA THR A 251 -17.44 -18.30 4.69
C THR A 251 -17.97 -19.13 5.86
N ARG A 252 -17.26 -20.18 6.25
CA ARG A 252 -17.71 -21.19 7.23
C ARG A 252 -17.11 -20.95 8.61
N SER A 253 -17.53 -21.80 9.54
CA SER A 253 -17.25 -21.67 10.98
C SER A 253 -15.92 -22.24 11.44
N ARG A 254 -15.03 -22.71 10.54
CA ARG A 254 -13.87 -23.49 10.95
C ARG A 254 -12.58 -22.69 10.84
N LYS A 255 -12.09 -22.14 11.95
CA LYS A 255 -10.83 -21.36 11.99
C LYS A 255 -9.65 -22.24 12.42
N PRO A 256 -8.66 -22.50 11.55
CA PRO A 256 -7.44 -23.20 11.92
C PRO A 256 -6.62 -22.39 12.94
N ILE A 257 -5.99 -23.10 13.89
CA ILE A 257 -5.15 -22.53 14.95
C ILE A 257 -3.74 -23.13 14.98
N ASP A 258 -3.47 -24.04 14.05
CA ASP A 258 -2.19 -24.71 13.90
C ASP A 258 -1.98 -25.15 12.45
N VAL A 259 -0.72 -25.39 12.08
CA VAL A 259 -0.37 -25.97 10.79
C VAL A 259 -0.95 -27.38 10.64
N PRO A 260 -1.12 -27.87 9.40
CA PRO A 260 -1.47 -29.26 9.14
C PRO A 260 -0.46 -30.22 9.77
N SER A 261 -0.94 -31.35 10.27
CA SER A 261 -0.07 -32.38 10.84
C SER A 261 0.88 -32.92 9.76
N GLY A 262 2.18 -32.88 10.04
CA GLY A 262 3.21 -33.37 9.12
C GLY A 262 3.57 -32.41 7.99
N LEU A 263 3.17 -31.12 8.08
CA LEU A 263 3.64 -30.10 7.16
C LEU A 263 5.17 -30.09 7.11
N ASP A 264 5.72 -30.24 5.90
CA ASP A 264 7.16 -30.10 5.66
C ASP A 264 7.50 -28.60 5.53
N PRO A 265 8.30 -28.04 6.45
CA PRO A 265 8.69 -26.64 6.38
C PRO A 265 9.42 -26.23 5.10
N ASP A 266 10.13 -27.16 4.44
CA ASP A 266 10.89 -26.86 3.23
C ASP A 266 9.99 -26.63 2.00
N THR A 267 8.73 -27.09 2.07
CA THR A 267 7.73 -26.93 1.01
C THR A 267 6.52 -26.08 1.44
N ALA A 268 6.53 -25.56 2.67
CA ALA A 268 5.38 -24.89 3.27
C ALA A 268 4.89 -23.66 2.47
N VAL A 269 5.81 -22.84 1.95
CA VAL A 269 5.47 -21.66 1.13
C VAL A 269 4.78 -22.09 -0.16
N GLU A 270 5.39 -23.00 -0.91
CA GLU A 270 4.84 -23.50 -2.17
C GLU A 270 3.48 -24.20 -1.96
N MET A 271 3.36 -24.97 -0.88
CA MET A 271 2.09 -25.58 -0.48
C MET A 271 1.02 -24.54 -0.15
N PHE A 272 1.38 -23.44 0.51
CA PHE A 272 0.42 -22.36 0.80
C PHE A 272 0.04 -21.60 -0.47
N ILE A 273 0.98 -21.40 -1.39
CA ILE A 273 0.70 -20.74 -2.67
C ILE A 273 -0.32 -21.55 -3.48
N ASP A 274 -0.06 -22.85 -3.68
CA ASP A 274 -0.85 -23.68 -4.59
C ASP A 274 -2.09 -24.30 -3.93
N HIS A 275 -2.03 -24.55 -2.62
CA HIS A 275 -3.05 -25.29 -1.84
C HIS A 275 -3.29 -24.68 -0.45
N PRO A 276 -3.67 -23.39 -0.33
CA PRO A 276 -3.89 -22.78 0.97
C PRO A 276 -5.03 -23.43 1.77
N GLU A 277 -5.99 -24.10 1.12
CA GLU A 277 -6.99 -24.92 1.80
C GLU A 277 -6.37 -26.05 2.63
N HIS A 278 -5.16 -26.51 2.28
CA HIS A 278 -4.45 -27.50 3.08
C HIS A 278 -4.15 -26.96 4.48
N PHE A 279 -3.77 -25.68 4.60
CA PHE A 279 -3.53 -25.00 5.88
C PHE A 279 -4.81 -24.84 6.71
N MET A 280 -5.98 -24.96 6.08
CA MET A 280 -7.24 -25.05 6.79
C MET A 280 -7.46 -26.41 7.46
N THR A 281 -6.61 -27.43 7.26
CA THR A 281 -6.86 -28.78 7.80
C THR A 281 -6.27 -29.05 9.19
N GLY A 282 -5.42 -28.16 9.71
CA GLY A 282 -4.80 -28.27 11.04
C GLY A 282 -5.79 -28.23 12.20
N ALA A 283 -5.32 -28.25 13.45
CA ALA A 283 -6.20 -28.08 14.61
C ALA A 283 -7.05 -26.79 14.46
N SER A 284 -8.28 -26.79 14.96
CA SER A 284 -9.21 -25.68 14.73
C SER A 284 -10.16 -25.43 15.88
N VAL A 285 -10.79 -24.26 15.83
CA VAL A 285 -11.91 -23.86 16.68
C VAL A 285 -13.10 -23.48 15.82
N GLU A 286 -14.28 -23.49 16.42
CA GLU A 286 -15.47 -22.92 15.79
C GLU A 286 -15.50 -21.39 15.98
N VAL A 287 -15.83 -20.69 14.90
CA VAL A 287 -16.09 -19.25 14.83
C VAL A 287 -17.42 -19.01 14.12
N ALA A 288 -17.99 -17.82 14.26
CA ALA A 288 -19.21 -17.49 13.53
C ALA A 288 -18.98 -17.50 12.00
N PRO A 289 -19.86 -18.17 11.22
CA PRO A 289 -19.80 -18.10 9.76
C PRO A 289 -20.26 -16.72 9.28
N ASP A 290 -19.78 -16.31 8.11
CA ASP A 290 -20.17 -15.05 7.48
C ASP A 290 -20.16 -15.23 5.95
N PRO A 291 -21.31 -15.13 5.25
CA PRO A 291 -21.36 -15.23 3.80
C PRO A 291 -20.65 -14.06 3.09
N GLU A 292 -20.48 -12.91 3.73
CA GLU A 292 -19.81 -11.74 3.16
C GLU A 292 -18.27 -11.91 3.11
N ARG A 293 -17.74 -12.96 3.74
CA ARG A 293 -16.33 -13.38 3.63
C ARG A 293 -16.00 -14.06 2.30
N ARG A 294 -16.98 -14.22 1.40
CA ARG A 294 -16.75 -14.81 0.08
C ARG A 294 -15.64 -14.05 -0.66
N PRO A 295 -14.82 -14.75 -1.46
CA PRO A 295 -13.86 -14.09 -2.32
C PRO A 295 -14.53 -13.17 -3.34
N ILE A 296 -13.82 -12.12 -3.72
CA ILE A 296 -14.15 -11.29 -4.89
C ILE A 296 -13.37 -11.76 -6.11
N SER A 297 -13.90 -11.46 -7.29
CA SER A 297 -13.17 -11.53 -8.55
C SER A 297 -12.67 -10.14 -8.99
N ARG A 298 -11.67 -10.11 -9.88
CA ARG A 298 -11.21 -8.88 -10.55
C ARG A 298 -12.37 -8.09 -11.19
N SER A 299 -13.31 -8.77 -11.85
CA SER A 299 -14.48 -8.13 -12.45
C SER A 299 -15.41 -7.51 -11.40
N GLU A 300 -15.59 -8.16 -10.24
CA GLU A 300 -16.37 -7.58 -9.13
C GLU A 300 -15.67 -6.38 -8.50
N PHE A 301 -14.34 -6.41 -8.37
CA PHE A 301 -13.57 -5.25 -7.93
C PHE A 301 -13.78 -4.06 -8.88
N VAL A 302 -13.60 -4.28 -10.19
CA VAL A 302 -13.83 -3.24 -11.21
C VAL A 302 -15.27 -2.73 -11.21
N ASP A 303 -16.27 -3.63 -11.15
CA ASP A 303 -17.68 -3.26 -11.13
C ASP A 303 -18.04 -2.45 -9.87
N ALA A 304 -17.45 -2.79 -8.72
CA ALA A 304 -17.64 -2.02 -7.49
C ALA A 304 -17.10 -0.59 -7.61
N HIS A 305 -15.94 -0.40 -8.23
CA HIS A 305 -15.38 0.94 -8.50
C HIS A 305 -16.22 1.71 -9.52
N LEU A 306 -16.77 1.05 -10.55
CA LEU A 306 -17.66 1.69 -11.52
C LEU A 306 -18.93 2.28 -10.86
N LYS A 307 -19.44 1.65 -9.80
CA LYS A 307 -20.57 2.15 -9.02
C LYS A 307 -20.23 3.38 -8.18
N GLY A 308 -18.96 3.53 -7.76
CA GLY A 308 -18.44 4.66 -6.96
C GLY A 308 -18.00 5.89 -7.78
N GLY A 309 -18.04 5.82 -9.12
CA GLY A 309 -17.56 6.89 -10.00
C GLY A 309 -16.40 6.47 -10.93
N GLY A 310 -16.10 5.18 -10.98
CA GLY A 310 -15.12 4.56 -11.87
C GLY A 310 -13.71 4.49 -11.30
N HIS A 311 -13.26 5.57 -10.63
CA HIS A 311 -11.92 5.64 -10.01
C HIS A 311 -10.80 5.21 -10.97
N GLY A 312 -10.93 5.63 -12.23
CA GLY A 312 -10.03 5.28 -13.33
C GLY A 312 -10.49 4.10 -14.18
N PHE A 313 -11.22 3.15 -13.61
CA PHE A 313 -11.82 2.05 -14.37
C PHE A 313 -12.96 2.53 -15.27
N THR A 314 -13.15 1.83 -16.37
CA THR A 314 -14.20 2.13 -17.36
C THR A 314 -15.05 0.90 -17.63
N ARG A 315 -16.18 1.07 -18.32
CA ARG A 315 -16.99 -0.07 -18.75
C ARG A 315 -16.19 -1.05 -19.63
N GLY A 316 -15.29 -0.54 -20.46
CA GLY A 316 -14.38 -1.36 -21.26
C GLY A 316 -13.44 -2.22 -20.39
N SER A 317 -12.97 -1.69 -19.25
CA SER A 317 -12.18 -2.46 -18.28
C SER A 317 -12.94 -3.70 -17.80
N LEU A 318 -14.24 -3.55 -17.53
CA LEU A 318 -15.09 -4.66 -17.10
C LEU A 318 -15.36 -5.66 -18.24
N ASP A 319 -15.68 -5.15 -19.43
CA ASP A 319 -16.01 -5.99 -20.60
C ASP A 319 -14.79 -6.83 -21.05
N GLU A 320 -13.57 -6.32 -20.88
CA GLU A 320 -12.31 -7.02 -21.17
C GLU A 320 -11.74 -7.79 -19.96
N SER A 321 -12.36 -7.67 -18.77
CA SER A 321 -11.86 -8.23 -17.50
C SER A 321 -10.42 -7.80 -17.15
N ILE A 322 -10.09 -6.54 -17.41
CA ILE A 322 -8.76 -5.95 -17.14
C ILE A 322 -8.82 -4.90 -16.03
N ALA A 323 -7.73 -4.77 -15.28
CA ALA A 323 -7.59 -3.75 -14.23
C ALA A 323 -6.50 -2.69 -14.52
N TYR A 324 -6.10 -2.55 -15.79
CA TYR A 324 -5.20 -1.47 -16.24
C TYR A 324 -5.95 -0.47 -17.13
N TYR A 325 -5.58 0.82 -17.06
CA TYR A 325 -6.28 1.90 -17.74
C TYR A 325 -5.42 3.17 -17.88
N VAL A 326 -5.95 4.15 -18.61
CA VAL A 326 -5.37 5.50 -18.75
C VAL A 326 -6.34 6.53 -18.18
N HIS A 327 -5.81 7.51 -17.44
CA HIS A 327 -6.56 8.67 -16.97
C HIS A 327 -5.79 9.95 -17.26
N ASP A 328 -6.45 10.93 -17.90
CA ASP A 328 -5.82 12.20 -18.27
C ASP A 328 -6.31 13.33 -17.33
N MET A 329 -5.38 14.09 -16.75
CA MET A 329 -5.66 15.25 -15.89
C MET A 329 -4.73 16.41 -16.28
N GLY A 330 -5.27 17.47 -16.86
CA GLY A 330 -4.46 18.60 -17.33
C GLY A 330 -3.38 18.17 -18.32
N LEU A 331 -2.11 18.47 -18.00
CA LEU A 331 -0.93 18.08 -18.78
C LEU A 331 -0.34 16.70 -18.42
N VAL A 332 -0.99 15.97 -17.50
CA VAL A 332 -0.54 14.66 -17.05
C VAL A 332 -1.42 13.56 -17.63
N ARG A 333 -0.76 12.49 -18.08
CA ARG A 333 -1.36 11.18 -18.36
C ARG A 333 -0.94 10.20 -17.26
N PHE A 334 -1.90 9.69 -16.53
CA PHE A 334 -1.72 8.55 -15.64
C PHE A 334 -1.95 7.26 -16.42
N ILE A 335 -1.03 6.30 -16.27
CA ILE A 335 -1.19 4.96 -16.81
C ILE A 335 -1.09 3.97 -15.64
N THR A 336 -2.22 3.36 -15.29
CA THR A 336 -2.30 2.36 -14.24
C THR A 336 -2.10 0.98 -14.84
N LEU A 337 -1.17 0.20 -14.28
CA LEU A 337 -0.81 -1.15 -14.70
C LEU A 337 -1.37 -2.19 -13.73
N ASP A 338 -1.84 -3.31 -14.27
CA ASP A 338 -2.17 -4.50 -13.49
C ASP A 338 -0.92 -5.39 -13.47
N THR A 339 -0.31 -5.49 -12.29
CA THR A 339 0.97 -6.19 -12.10
C THR A 339 0.81 -7.49 -11.31
N VAL A 340 -0.41 -7.90 -11.04
CA VAL A 340 -0.70 -9.08 -10.21
C VAL A 340 -0.41 -10.36 -10.99
N CYS A 341 0.05 -11.39 -10.28
CA CYS A 341 0.23 -12.73 -10.84
C CYS A 341 -0.91 -13.64 -10.37
N ASP A 342 -1.81 -14.01 -11.29
CA ASP A 342 -2.97 -14.88 -11.00
C ASP A 342 -2.55 -16.29 -10.52
N ALA A 343 -1.29 -16.69 -10.74
CA ALA A 343 -0.76 -17.98 -10.32
C ALA A 343 -0.32 -18.02 -8.85
N GLY A 344 -0.49 -16.92 -8.09
CA GLY A 344 -0.08 -16.84 -6.69
C GLY A 344 1.35 -16.35 -6.49
N GLY A 345 1.75 -16.24 -5.22
CA GLY A 345 2.97 -15.59 -4.78
C GLY A 345 2.79 -14.09 -4.55
N ALA A 346 3.67 -13.52 -3.72
CA ALA A 346 3.62 -12.10 -3.37
C ALA A 346 4.07 -11.19 -4.51
N ASP A 347 5.09 -11.59 -5.28
CA ASP A 347 5.63 -10.74 -6.34
C ASP A 347 4.70 -10.65 -7.56
N GLY A 348 4.92 -9.60 -8.35
CA GLY A 348 4.13 -9.32 -9.53
C GLY A 348 4.71 -9.90 -10.82
N SER A 349 3.92 -9.78 -11.89
CA SER A 349 4.31 -10.09 -13.27
C SER A 349 3.64 -9.13 -14.25
N ILE A 350 4.10 -9.06 -15.50
CA ILE A 350 3.45 -8.27 -16.55
C ILE A 350 3.50 -9.00 -17.87
N SER A 351 2.35 -9.05 -18.57
CA SER A 351 2.21 -9.80 -19.82
C SER A 351 2.70 -9.02 -21.04
N VAL A 352 3.05 -9.74 -22.11
CA VAL A 352 3.36 -9.13 -23.43
C VAL A 352 2.22 -8.27 -23.94
N ALA A 353 0.97 -8.70 -23.71
CA ALA A 353 -0.22 -7.99 -24.16
C ALA A 353 -0.31 -6.61 -23.49
N GLN A 354 -0.08 -6.54 -22.18
CA GLN A 354 -0.10 -5.28 -21.44
C GLN A 354 1.08 -4.37 -21.80
N LEU A 355 2.29 -4.92 -22.00
CA LEU A 355 3.43 -4.12 -22.51
C LEU A 355 3.15 -3.53 -23.89
N SER A 356 2.55 -4.32 -24.79
CA SER A 356 2.17 -3.84 -26.13
C SER A 356 1.07 -2.79 -26.06
N TRP A 357 0.14 -2.91 -25.10
CA TRP A 357 -0.86 -1.89 -24.83
C TRP A 357 -0.23 -0.61 -24.29
N LEU A 358 0.68 -0.71 -23.32
CA LEU A 358 1.39 0.41 -22.71
C LEU A 358 2.17 1.20 -23.76
N GLU A 359 2.91 0.52 -24.64
CA GLU A 359 3.63 1.18 -25.75
C GLU A 359 2.69 2.05 -26.58
N ARG A 360 1.52 1.52 -26.99
CA ARG A 360 0.52 2.30 -27.74
C ARG A 360 -0.01 3.50 -26.96
N ARG A 361 -0.26 3.35 -25.65
CA ARG A 361 -0.75 4.45 -24.79
C ARG A 361 0.30 5.54 -24.58
N LEU A 362 1.59 5.18 -24.59
CA LEU A 362 2.70 6.11 -24.54
C LEU A 362 2.83 6.87 -25.87
N GLU A 363 2.79 6.17 -27.01
CA GLU A 363 2.90 6.79 -28.35
C GLU A 363 1.88 7.92 -28.56
N GLU A 364 0.67 7.79 -28.03
CA GLU A 364 -0.41 8.79 -28.11
C GLU A 364 -0.07 10.16 -27.51
N VAL A 365 0.91 10.24 -26.61
CA VAL A 365 1.25 11.46 -25.85
C VAL A 365 2.72 11.84 -25.94
N HIS A 366 3.40 11.36 -26.99
CA HIS A 366 4.79 11.65 -27.26
C HIS A 366 4.97 12.18 -28.68
N ALA A 367 5.33 13.46 -28.79
CA ALA A 367 5.77 14.06 -30.04
C ALA A 367 7.08 13.43 -30.55
N SER A 368 7.93 12.94 -29.64
CA SER A 368 9.09 12.12 -29.99
C SER A 368 9.43 11.07 -28.94
N PHE A 369 10.01 9.96 -29.38
CA PHE A 369 10.48 8.86 -28.52
C PHE A 369 11.51 8.00 -29.25
N ARG A 370 12.04 6.96 -28.61
CA ARG A 370 12.93 5.97 -29.25
C ARG A 370 12.16 4.72 -29.65
N SER A 371 12.32 4.27 -30.89
CA SER A 371 11.81 2.96 -31.30
C SER A 371 12.59 1.83 -30.60
N ARG A 372 12.14 0.59 -30.78
CA ARG A 372 12.77 -0.60 -30.16
C ARG A 372 14.22 -0.81 -30.59
N ASP A 373 14.64 -0.34 -31.77
CA ASP A 373 16.03 -0.40 -32.24
C ASP A 373 16.88 0.81 -31.78
N GLY A 374 16.27 1.73 -31.02
CA GLY A 374 16.90 2.95 -30.51
C GLY A 374 16.86 4.15 -31.45
N SER A 375 16.34 4.00 -32.68
CA SER A 375 16.17 5.12 -33.62
C SER A 375 15.16 6.14 -33.10
N PRO A 376 15.38 7.45 -33.35
CA PRO A 376 14.42 8.47 -32.98
C PRO A 376 13.17 8.39 -33.85
N VAL A 377 12.01 8.47 -33.21
CA VAL A 377 10.69 8.56 -33.85
C VAL A 377 10.13 9.95 -33.57
N GLN A 378 9.61 10.60 -34.61
CA GLN A 378 8.87 11.85 -34.51
C GLN A 378 7.42 11.59 -34.89
N THR A 379 6.49 12.18 -34.15
CA THR A 379 5.05 12.05 -34.38
C THR A 379 4.41 13.44 -34.46
N GLY A 380 3.13 13.50 -34.81
CA GLY A 380 2.30 14.72 -34.69
C GLY A 380 1.52 14.78 -33.37
N ASN A 381 1.79 13.88 -32.42
CA ASN A 381 1.02 13.75 -31.20
C ASN A 381 1.40 14.85 -30.19
N PRO A 382 0.46 15.29 -29.33
CA PRO A 382 0.76 16.25 -28.28
C PRO A 382 1.66 15.62 -27.20
N ASN A 383 2.44 16.44 -26.51
CA ASN A 383 3.17 15.98 -25.34
C ASN A 383 2.32 16.08 -24.07
N ARG A 384 2.38 15.04 -23.22
CA ARG A 384 1.93 15.07 -21.83
C ARG A 384 3.01 14.44 -20.96
N HIS A 385 3.14 14.92 -19.71
CA HIS A 385 3.92 14.19 -18.71
C HIS A 385 3.22 12.88 -18.39
N VAL A 386 3.97 11.78 -18.27
CA VAL A 386 3.42 10.46 -17.96
C VAL A 386 3.84 10.06 -16.55
N VAL A 387 2.82 9.70 -15.76
CA VAL A 387 2.94 9.09 -14.43
C VAL A 387 2.43 7.65 -14.52
N VAL A 388 3.30 6.68 -14.24
CA VAL A 388 2.92 5.27 -14.18
C VAL A 388 2.47 4.94 -12.75
N LEU A 389 1.36 4.22 -12.62
CA LEU A 389 0.86 3.69 -11.36
C LEU A 389 0.86 2.16 -11.43
N SER A 390 1.35 1.48 -10.41
CA SER A 390 1.22 0.03 -10.28
C SER A 390 1.34 -0.39 -8.82
N HIS A 391 0.89 -1.58 -8.48
CA HIS A 391 1.15 -2.13 -7.14
C HIS A 391 2.62 -2.52 -6.97
N HIS A 392 3.13 -3.35 -7.86
CA HIS A 392 4.53 -3.80 -7.83
C HIS A 392 5.46 -2.81 -8.52
N GLY A 393 6.62 -2.56 -7.92
CA GLY A 393 7.73 -1.86 -8.56
C GLY A 393 8.61 -2.80 -9.38
N HIS A 394 9.65 -2.25 -10.01
CA HIS A 394 10.58 -3.02 -10.83
C HIS A 394 11.21 -4.19 -10.06
N ASP A 395 11.65 -3.95 -8.82
CA ASP A 395 12.39 -4.94 -8.03
C ASP A 395 11.47 -6.04 -7.46
N SER A 396 10.15 -5.91 -7.60
CA SER A 396 9.14 -6.88 -7.17
C SER A 396 8.28 -7.41 -8.31
N LEU A 397 8.65 -7.15 -9.56
CA LEU A 397 8.09 -7.78 -10.75
C LEU A 397 8.88 -9.05 -11.10
N SER A 398 9.11 -9.88 -10.09
CA SER A 398 10.03 -11.02 -10.12
C SER A 398 9.35 -12.38 -9.94
N ASN A 399 8.02 -12.44 -9.97
CA ASN A 399 7.28 -13.66 -9.65
C ASN A 399 7.73 -14.83 -10.55
N PRO A 400 8.23 -15.95 -9.97
CA PRO A 400 8.73 -17.08 -10.74
C PRO A 400 7.62 -17.85 -11.48
N ARG A 401 6.35 -17.64 -11.10
CA ARG A 401 5.16 -18.28 -11.68
C ARG A 401 4.58 -17.49 -12.85
N GLY A 402 5.00 -16.24 -13.03
CA GLY A 402 4.54 -15.35 -14.09
C GLY A 402 5.58 -15.06 -15.17
N GLU A 403 5.21 -14.22 -16.13
CA GLU A 403 6.14 -13.68 -17.12
C GLU A 403 7.12 -12.69 -16.45
N ARG A 404 8.42 -12.99 -16.51
CA ARG A 404 9.47 -12.15 -15.90
C ARG A 404 9.93 -11.07 -16.88
N ARG A 405 9.21 -9.94 -16.87
CA ARG A 405 9.40 -8.83 -17.83
C ARG A 405 9.67 -7.47 -17.17
N ALA A 406 10.21 -7.46 -15.95
CA ALA A 406 10.56 -6.23 -15.25
C ALA A 406 11.54 -5.36 -16.05
N ASP A 407 12.61 -5.97 -16.58
CA ASP A 407 13.62 -5.28 -17.40
C ASP A 407 12.99 -4.77 -18.71
N GLU A 408 12.13 -5.55 -19.35
CA GLU A 408 11.45 -5.16 -20.60
C GLU A 408 10.47 -4.00 -20.38
N LEU A 409 9.78 -3.96 -19.24
CA LEU A 409 8.97 -2.81 -18.84
C LEU A 409 9.84 -1.58 -18.62
N LEU A 410 10.95 -1.72 -17.89
CA LEU A 410 11.87 -0.62 -17.64
C LEU A 410 12.47 -0.07 -18.95
N GLU A 411 12.93 -0.95 -19.83
CA GLU A 411 13.42 -0.60 -21.16
C GLU A 411 12.35 0.09 -21.99
N LEU A 412 11.10 -0.42 -21.97
CA LEU A 412 9.97 0.23 -22.62
C LEU A 412 9.78 1.66 -22.12
N LEU A 413 9.68 1.87 -20.81
CA LEU A 413 9.46 3.20 -20.22
C LEU A 413 10.60 4.18 -20.55
N LEU A 414 11.86 3.72 -20.48
CA LEU A 414 13.05 4.55 -20.77
C LEU A 414 13.16 5.04 -22.23
N ARG A 415 12.40 4.43 -23.16
CA ARG A 415 12.35 4.93 -24.55
C ARG A 415 11.50 6.18 -24.72
N PHE A 416 10.64 6.50 -23.75
CA PHE A 416 9.62 7.52 -23.83
C PHE A 416 9.94 8.70 -22.89
N PRO A 417 10.49 9.82 -23.40
CA PRO A 417 11.10 10.85 -22.59
C PRO A 417 10.12 11.62 -21.68
N ASN A 418 8.83 11.55 -21.95
CA ASN A 418 7.83 12.23 -21.13
C ASN A 418 7.38 11.37 -19.94
N VAL A 419 7.83 10.12 -19.82
CA VAL A 419 7.71 9.35 -18.57
C VAL A 419 8.63 9.99 -17.55
N VAL A 420 8.04 10.52 -16.48
CA VAL A 420 8.77 11.29 -15.45
C VAL A 420 8.69 10.65 -14.07
N LEU A 421 7.66 9.84 -13.83
CA LEU A 421 7.38 9.27 -12.51
C LEU A 421 6.72 7.89 -12.63
N TRP A 422 7.12 6.98 -11.75
CA TRP A 422 6.44 5.71 -11.48
C TRP A 422 6.16 5.60 -9.98
N LEU A 423 4.90 5.57 -9.59
CA LEU A 423 4.45 5.40 -8.20
C LEU A 423 4.01 3.94 -7.94
N ASN A 424 4.50 3.33 -6.85
CA ASN A 424 4.16 1.97 -6.46
C ASN A 424 4.18 1.70 -4.93
N GLY A 425 3.79 0.48 -4.52
CA GLY A 425 3.68 0.03 -3.13
C GLY A 425 4.37 -1.31 -2.88
N HIS A 426 3.62 -2.30 -2.34
CA HIS A 426 3.98 -3.71 -2.14
C HIS A 426 5.03 -4.02 -1.07
N THR A 427 6.11 -3.24 -1.02
CA THR A 427 7.24 -3.52 -0.12
C THR A 427 7.05 -2.95 1.28
N HIS A 428 5.97 -2.19 1.49
CA HIS A 428 5.65 -1.45 2.72
C HIS A 428 6.73 -0.45 3.16
N ALA A 429 7.73 -0.18 2.31
CA ALA A 429 8.87 0.66 2.64
C ALA A 429 8.96 1.87 1.71
N ASN A 430 9.29 3.03 2.28
CA ASN A 430 9.59 4.20 1.46
C ASN A 430 10.94 4.04 0.75
N ARG A 431 10.94 4.08 -0.58
CA ARG A 431 12.15 3.99 -1.43
C ARG A 431 12.01 4.90 -2.64
N ILE A 432 13.09 5.58 -3.03
CA ILE A 432 13.15 6.36 -4.27
C ILE A 432 14.37 5.95 -5.10
N THR A 433 14.10 5.42 -6.29
CA THR A 433 15.13 4.90 -7.22
C THR A 433 15.14 5.70 -8.52
N PRO A 434 16.28 6.29 -8.91
CA PRO A 434 16.41 6.88 -10.24
C PRO A 434 16.51 5.76 -11.29
N ARG A 435 15.62 5.77 -12.28
CA ARG A 435 15.66 4.87 -13.44
C ARG A 435 16.18 5.65 -14.63
N ALA A 436 17.39 5.33 -15.08
CA ALA A 436 18.07 6.06 -16.16
C ALA A 436 18.40 5.14 -17.32
N ASP A 437 18.47 5.70 -18.52
CA ASP A 437 19.04 4.99 -19.66
C ASP A 437 20.53 4.68 -19.44
N ALA A 438 21.08 3.74 -20.21
CA ALA A 438 22.47 3.31 -20.08
C ALA A 438 23.47 4.47 -20.20
N ARG A 439 23.11 5.54 -20.90
CA ARG A 439 23.94 6.74 -21.10
C ARG A 439 23.72 7.81 -20.02
N ARG A 440 22.75 7.63 -19.12
CA ARG A 440 22.32 8.59 -18.09
C ARG A 440 22.02 9.98 -18.64
N THR A 441 21.45 10.01 -19.84
CA THR A 441 21.01 11.21 -20.55
C THR A 441 19.53 11.52 -20.34
N HIS A 442 18.74 10.48 -20.01
CA HIS A 442 17.32 10.58 -19.71
C HIS A 442 16.95 9.52 -18.67
N GLY A 443 15.85 9.74 -17.95
CA GLY A 443 15.30 8.81 -17.00
C GLY A 443 14.03 9.32 -16.36
N PHE A 444 13.51 8.55 -15.41
CA PHE A 444 12.36 8.88 -14.58
C PHE A 444 12.60 8.43 -13.13
N TRP A 445 11.80 8.94 -12.21
CA TRP A 445 11.87 8.54 -10.81
C TRP A 445 10.89 7.41 -10.51
N GLU A 446 11.35 6.30 -9.96
CA GLU A 446 10.50 5.29 -9.34
C GLU A 446 10.40 5.55 -7.84
N VAL A 447 9.19 5.66 -7.34
CA VAL A 447 8.87 6.04 -5.97
C VAL A 447 7.93 5.01 -5.36
N THR A 448 8.46 4.28 -4.38
CA THR A 448 7.72 3.33 -3.56
C THR A 448 7.26 4.00 -2.28
N THR A 449 5.97 3.96 -1.99
CA THR A 449 5.37 4.51 -0.76
C THR A 449 5.22 3.41 0.28
N GLY A 450 5.52 3.75 1.54
CA GLY A 450 5.27 2.85 2.66
C GLY A 450 3.79 2.59 2.87
N SER A 451 3.47 1.52 3.60
CA SER A 451 2.08 1.14 3.82
C SER A 451 1.39 1.96 4.92
N ILE A 452 0.06 1.90 4.96
CA ILE A 452 -0.72 2.40 6.11
C ILE A 452 -0.72 1.37 7.23
N VAL A 453 -0.74 0.07 6.90
CA VAL A 453 -0.87 -1.02 7.89
C VAL A 453 0.35 -1.19 8.79
N ASP A 454 1.55 -0.86 8.30
CA ASP A 454 2.81 -0.99 9.03
C ASP A 454 3.47 0.38 9.26
N TRP A 455 4.36 0.43 10.27
CA TRP A 455 5.12 1.64 10.55
C TRP A 455 5.88 2.11 9.29
N PRO A 456 5.80 3.40 8.91
CA PRO A 456 5.33 4.55 9.70
C PRO A 456 3.83 4.94 9.56
N CYS A 457 3.02 4.16 8.84
CA CYS A 457 1.61 4.45 8.57
C CYS A 457 1.43 5.80 7.83
N GLN A 458 2.07 5.94 6.67
CA GLN A 458 2.20 7.22 5.95
C GLN A 458 1.73 7.12 4.51
N ALA A 459 1.16 8.22 4.03
CA ALA A 459 1.01 8.51 2.61
C ALA A 459 2.12 9.48 2.17
N ARG A 460 2.14 9.87 0.89
CA ARG A 460 2.99 10.97 0.41
C ARG A 460 2.24 11.93 -0.49
N LEU A 461 2.60 13.21 -0.40
CA LEU A 461 2.20 14.22 -1.36
C LEU A 461 3.28 14.34 -2.44
N VAL A 462 2.85 14.40 -3.69
CA VAL A 462 3.69 14.50 -4.88
C VAL A 462 3.32 15.75 -5.66
N GLU A 463 4.31 16.61 -5.92
CA GLU A 463 4.16 17.87 -6.65
C GLU A 463 5.04 17.83 -7.90
N ILE A 464 4.46 18.00 -9.08
CA ILE A 464 5.21 18.08 -10.34
C ILE A 464 5.19 19.53 -10.81
N PHE A 465 6.35 20.15 -10.98
CA PHE A 465 6.44 21.56 -11.36
C PHE A 465 7.73 21.88 -12.12
N PRO A 466 7.70 22.84 -13.07
CA PRO A 466 8.90 23.43 -13.64
C PRO A 466 9.62 24.31 -12.60
N THR A 467 10.96 24.31 -12.64
CA THR A 467 11.78 25.17 -11.80
C THR A 467 12.28 26.38 -12.58
N ARG A 468 12.57 27.50 -11.89
CA ARG A 468 13.21 28.68 -12.52
C ARG A 468 14.60 28.39 -13.08
N GLY A 469 15.22 27.31 -12.61
CA GLY A 469 16.45 26.75 -13.15
C GLY A 469 16.28 26.05 -14.51
N GLY A 470 15.06 25.92 -15.03
CA GLY A 470 14.75 25.27 -16.31
C GLY A 470 14.69 23.75 -16.23
N GLN A 471 14.64 23.17 -15.03
CA GLN A 471 14.44 21.74 -14.83
C GLN A 471 12.96 21.42 -14.56
N LEU A 472 12.61 20.14 -14.69
CA LEU A 472 11.40 19.61 -14.08
C LEU A 472 11.74 19.09 -12.68
N ALA A 473 10.90 19.39 -11.70
CA ALA A 473 11.02 18.90 -10.33
C ALA A 473 9.81 18.05 -9.94
N ILE A 474 10.08 16.98 -9.20
CA ILE A 474 9.08 16.19 -8.49
C ILE A 474 9.35 16.35 -7.00
N GLY A 475 8.52 17.14 -6.34
CA GLY A 475 8.44 17.23 -4.90
C GLY A 475 7.79 15.97 -4.33
N SER A 476 8.39 15.41 -3.28
CA SER A 476 7.81 14.34 -2.46
C SER A 476 7.85 14.80 -1.01
N THR A 477 6.71 14.75 -0.30
CA THR A 477 6.60 15.09 1.12
C THR A 477 5.78 14.02 1.83
N MET A 478 6.25 13.47 2.96
CA MET A 478 5.46 12.48 3.69
C MET A 478 4.27 13.14 4.40
N LEU A 479 3.16 12.40 4.40
CA LEU A 479 1.88 12.80 4.96
C LEU A 479 1.49 11.82 6.06
N ASP A 480 1.29 12.34 7.26
CA ASP A 480 0.79 11.60 8.42
C ASP A 480 -0.73 11.76 8.58
N HIS A 481 -1.40 10.72 9.11
CA HIS A 481 -2.77 10.85 9.60
C HIS A 481 -2.81 11.64 10.92
N ASP A 482 -3.98 12.17 11.27
CA ASP A 482 -4.18 13.05 12.44
C ASP A 482 -3.86 12.41 13.80
N GLY A 483 -3.85 11.07 13.87
CA GLY A 483 -3.48 10.32 15.07
C GLY A 483 -4.53 10.38 16.19
N ALA A 484 -5.74 10.86 15.90
CA ALA A 484 -6.79 10.99 16.90
C ALA A 484 -7.36 9.62 17.30
N GLY A 485 -7.54 9.40 18.60
CA GLY A 485 -8.16 8.18 19.15
C GLY A 485 -7.43 6.90 18.72
N LEU A 486 -8.20 5.90 18.27
CA LEU A 486 -7.67 4.58 17.87
C LEU A 486 -6.66 4.64 16.72
N ALA A 487 -6.66 5.68 15.88
CA ALA A 487 -5.66 5.86 14.83
C ALA A 487 -4.25 6.13 15.40
N GLY A 488 -4.16 6.89 16.50
CA GLY A 488 -2.89 7.12 17.19
C GLY A 488 -2.36 5.83 17.82
N LEU A 489 -3.25 5.06 18.46
CA LEU A 489 -2.91 3.77 19.04
C LEU A 489 -2.46 2.76 17.97
N HIS A 490 -3.14 2.71 16.82
CA HIS A 490 -2.71 1.89 15.67
C HIS A 490 -1.24 2.15 15.31
N ARG A 491 -0.89 3.43 15.10
CA ARG A 491 0.48 3.84 14.74
C ARG A 491 1.50 3.50 15.83
N GLU A 492 1.15 3.71 17.11
CA GLU A 492 2.05 3.40 18.22
C GLU A 492 2.32 1.89 18.35
N LEU A 493 1.28 1.07 18.23
CA LEU A 493 1.42 -0.38 18.19
C LEU A 493 2.27 -0.83 16.99
N ALA A 494 2.01 -0.28 15.79
CA ALA A 494 2.79 -0.55 14.58
C ALA A 494 4.28 -0.21 14.79
N GLY A 495 4.59 0.92 15.42
CA GLY A 495 5.94 1.34 15.76
C GLY A 495 6.67 0.38 16.72
N ASN A 496 5.94 -0.40 17.51
CA ASN A 496 6.53 -1.36 18.45
C ASN A 496 6.53 -2.81 17.94
N VAL A 497 6.04 -3.08 16.72
CA VAL A 497 6.10 -4.42 16.12
C VAL A 497 7.57 -4.82 15.88
N PRO A 498 8.04 -5.97 16.38
CA PRO A 498 9.39 -6.44 16.12
C PRO A 498 9.70 -6.52 14.62
N PHE A 499 10.93 -6.12 14.24
CA PHE A 499 11.44 -6.11 12.85
C PHE A 499 10.74 -5.17 11.86
N ASN A 500 9.49 -4.77 12.12
CA ASN A 500 8.67 -3.95 11.23
C ASN A 500 8.34 -2.55 11.79
N GLY A 501 8.64 -2.29 13.07
CA GLY A 501 8.35 -1.03 13.75
C GLY A 501 9.43 0.04 13.57
N PHE A 502 9.66 0.83 14.63
CA PHE A 502 10.57 1.99 14.67
C PHE A 502 12.00 1.70 14.22
N ASP A 503 12.50 0.48 14.49
CA ASP A 503 13.88 0.10 14.16
C ASP A 503 13.99 -0.59 12.79
N SER A 504 12.90 -0.65 12.01
CA SER A 504 12.88 -1.22 10.67
C SER A 504 13.38 -0.23 9.61
N ASN A 505 13.63 -0.75 8.41
CA ASN A 505 13.95 0.07 7.24
C ASN A 505 12.71 0.64 6.51
N ARG A 506 11.48 0.33 6.97
CA ARG A 506 10.22 0.69 6.28
C ARG A 506 9.98 2.18 6.18
N SER A 507 10.50 2.95 7.14
CA SER A 507 10.46 4.42 7.06
C SER A 507 11.23 4.99 5.86
N GLY A 508 12.14 4.22 5.26
CA GLY A 508 13.06 4.69 4.24
C GLY A 508 14.19 5.54 4.80
N ARG A 509 15.18 5.88 3.96
CA ARG A 509 16.22 6.85 4.32
C ARG A 509 15.67 8.27 4.13
N PRO A 510 16.33 9.32 4.66
CA PRO A 510 15.92 10.71 4.39
C PRO A 510 15.76 11.04 2.90
N VAL A 511 16.61 10.46 2.04
CA VAL A 511 16.57 10.62 0.57
C VAL A 511 15.46 9.83 -0.14
N ASP A 512 14.66 9.07 0.61
CA ASP A 512 13.51 8.30 0.12
C ASP A 512 12.16 8.91 0.59
N ARG A 513 12.23 10.00 1.38
CA ARG A 513 11.10 10.64 2.08
C ARG A 513 10.80 12.02 1.50
N ASN A 514 11.32 13.07 2.12
CA ASN A 514 11.13 14.45 1.69
C ASN A 514 12.20 14.83 0.68
N THR A 515 11.83 14.96 -0.57
CA THR A 515 12.80 15.21 -1.66
C THR A 515 12.29 16.16 -2.71
N ILE A 516 13.21 16.88 -3.35
CA ILE A 516 12.99 17.52 -4.65
C ILE A 516 13.82 16.73 -5.66
N LEU A 517 13.13 15.97 -6.51
CA LEU A 517 13.73 15.05 -7.47
C LEU A 517 13.81 15.74 -8.83
N LEU A 518 15.03 15.99 -9.33
CA LEU A 518 15.22 16.75 -10.56
C LEU A 518 15.29 15.85 -11.79
N LEU A 519 14.75 16.37 -12.89
CA LEU A 519 14.76 15.79 -14.23
C LEU A 519 15.05 16.90 -15.26
N PRO A 520 15.65 16.58 -16.41
CA PRO A 520 15.60 17.47 -17.57
C PRO A 520 14.13 17.75 -17.94
N HIS A 521 13.83 18.96 -18.40
CA HIS A 521 12.49 19.25 -18.91
C HIS A 521 12.27 18.47 -20.23
N PRO A 522 11.24 17.62 -20.34
CA PRO A 522 11.14 16.66 -21.44
C PRO A 522 10.71 17.26 -22.78
N PHE A 523 10.05 18.43 -22.79
CA PHE A 523 9.59 19.11 -24.02
C PHE A 523 9.28 20.59 -23.81
#